data_AF-A0AB34SNP9-F1
#
_entry.id   AF-A0AB34SNP9-F1
#
_cell.length_a   1.000
_cell.length_b   1.000
_cell.length_c   1.000
_cell.angle_alpha   90.00
_cell.angle_beta   90.00
_cell.angle_gamma   90.00
#
_symmetry.space_group_name_H-M   'P 1'
#
loop_
_entity.id
_entity.type
_entity.pdbx_description
1 polymer ?
#
loop_
_entity_poly.entity_id
_entity_poly.type
_entity_poly.pdbx_seq_one_letter_code
_entity_poly.pdbx_strand_id
1 'polypeptide(L)'
;MSNKIFTEEEIAILSKNKYVKKVSNKGITYTDEFKRIFIVENNNGKFPRQIFEEHDFNIEILGMKRVESSGKRWRSAFRRNGVSQLQDTRKFNTGRPSEKELSIEEKYEKLQAKIKLLQAENELLKKLEMMERGVKIKK
;
A
#
# COMPACT_ATOMS: atom_id res chain seq x y z
N MET A 1 1.81 -11.30 18.31
CA MET A 1 0.60 -10.48 18.05
C MET A 1 0.10 -9.94 19.37
N SER A 2 -0.45 -8.73 19.44
CA SER A 2 -1.05 -8.25 20.70
C SER A 2 -2.40 -8.94 20.92
N ASN A 3 -2.65 -9.42 22.14
CA ASN A 3 -3.96 -10.00 22.51
C ASN A 3 -4.99 -8.92 22.92
N LYS A 4 -4.67 -7.63 22.76
CA LYS A 4 -5.57 -6.52 23.10
C LYS A 4 -6.76 -6.47 22.13
N ILE A 5 -7.96 -6.52 22.70
CA ILE A 5 -9.23 -6.30 22.01
C ILE A 5 -9.65 -4.85 22.26
N PHE A 6 -10.12 -4.16 21.22
CA PHE A 6 -10.60 -2.80 21.34
C PHE A 6 -12.05 -2.72 21.79
N THR A 7 -12.33 -1.73 22.62
CA THR A 7 -13.71 -1.30 22.94
C THR A 7 -14.32 -0.51 21.79
N GLU A 8 -15.64 -0.34 21.80
CA GLU A 8 -16.33 0.46 20.78
C GLU A 8 -15.86 1.92 20.76
N GLU A 9 -15.55 2.47 21.93
CA GLU A 9 -15.00 3.83 22.08
C GLU A 9 -13.60 3.93 21.46
N GLU A 10 -12.71 2.97 21.74
CA GLU A 10 -11.36 2.92 21.14
C GLU A 10 -11.45 2.77 19.62
N ILE A 11 -12.40 1.98 19.12
CA ILE A 11 -12.67 1.83 17.68
C ILE A 11 -13.12 3.16 17.08
N ALA A 12 -14.01 3.89 17.74
CA ALA A 12 -14.52 5.19 17.28
C ALA A 12 -13.44 6.27 17.27
N ILE A 13 -12.48 6.23 18.21
CA ILE A 13 -11.33 7.15 18.22
C ILE A 13 -10.40 6.82 17.05
N LEU A 14 -10.05 5.54 16.87
CA LEU A 14 -9.12 5.12 15.83
C LEU A 14 -9.69 5.26 14.41
N SER A 15 -11.01 5.11 14.24
CA SER A 15 -11.67 5.23 12.93
C SER A 15 -11.71 6.67 12.40
N LYS A 16 -11.59 7.67 13.26
CA LYS A 16 -11.53 9.10 12.88
C LYS A 16 -10.22 9.48 12.19
N ASN A 17 -9.15 8.71 12.39
CA ASN A 17 -7.85 9.01 11.81
C ASN A 17 -7.82 8.71 10.30
N LYS A 18 -7.38 9.68 9.49
CA LYS A 18 -7.28 9.56 8.03
C LYS A 18 -6.38 8.40 7.54
N TYR A 19 -5.42 7.97 8.35
CA TYR A 19 -4.50 6.89 8.03
C TYR A 19 -5.04 5.49 8.36
N VAL A 20 -6.28 5.42 8.84
CA VAL A 20 -6.98 4.19 9.16
C VAL A 20 -8.05 3.91 8.11
N LYS A 21 -7.93 2.75 7.45
CA LYS A 21 -8.89 2.30 6.43
C LYS A 21 -10.05 1.53 7.03
N LYS A 22 -9.79 0.70 8.04
CA LYS A 22 -10.81 -0.09 8.75
C LYS A 22 -10.29 -0.50 10.12
N VAL A 23 -11.14 -0.41 11.13
CA VAL A 23 -10.87 -0.93 12.47
C VAL A 23 -11.86 -2.05 12.77
N SER A 24 -11.37 -3.12 13.38
CA SER A 24 -12.18 -4.16 14.02
C SER A 24 -11.68 -4.35 15.44
N ASN A 25 -12.47 -5.04 16.27
CA ASN A 25 -12.13 -5.27 17.68
C ASN A 25 -10.75 -5.93 17.85
N LYS A 26 -10.30 -6.73 16.86
CA LYS A 26 -9.02 -7.46 16.91
C LYS A 26 -7.91 -6.84 16.06
N GLY A 27 -8.19 -5.87 15.20
CA GLY A 27 -7.21 -5.45 14.19
C GLY A 27 -7.47 -4.10 13.56
N ILE A 28 -6.43 -3.53 12.96
CA ILE A 28 -6.49 -2.28 12.20
C ILE A 28 -5.92 -2.53 10.82
N THR A 29 -6.63 -2.03 9.82
CA THR A 29 -6.15 -1.91 8.46
C THR A 29 -5.75 -0.47 8.22
N TYR A 30 -4.46 -0.25 7.98
CA TYR A 30 -3.92 1.06 7.66
C TYR A 30 -4.01 1.34 6.16
N THR A 31 -4.04 2.62 5.81
CA THR A 31 -3.99 3.06 4.42
C THR A 31 -2.64 2.74 3.78
N ASP A 32 -2.63 2.60 2.47
CA ASP A 32 -1.38 2.33 1.74
C ASP A 32 -0.44 3.54 1.75
N GLU A 33 -1.01 4.75 1.86
CA GLU A 33 -0.28 6.00 2.05
C GLU A 33 0.51 5.99 3.36
N PHE A 34 -0.14 5.67 4.49
CA PHE A 34 0.53 5.64 5.79
C PHE A 34 1.70 4.65 5.82
N LYS A 35 1.54 3.48 5.20
CA LYS A 35 2.63 2.49 5.11
C LYS A 35 3.83 3.03 4.33
N ARG A 36 3.60 3.85 3.30
CA ARG A 36 4.67 4.49 2.53
C ARG A 36 5.39 5.53 3.37
N ILE A 37 4.64 6.41 4.03
CA ILE A 37 5.18 7.43 4.93
C ILE A 37 6.02 6.75 6.03
N PHE A 38 5.48 5.69 6.64
CA PHE A 38 6.19 4.94 7.66
C PHE A 38 7.55 4.42 7.17
N ILE A 39 7.65 3.89 5.95
CA ILE A 39 8.92 3.38 5.43
C ILE A 39 9.92 4.51 5.19
N VAL A 40 9.47 5.64 4.63
CA VAL A 40 10.35 6.80 4.40
C VAL A 40 10.88 7.34 5.72
N GLU A 41 9.99 7.65 6.67
CA GLU A 41 10.37 8.20 7.98
C GLU A 41 11.23 7.21 8.79
N ASN A 42 10.95 5.91 8.70
CA ASN A 42 11.73 4.90 9.40
C ASN A 42 13.11 4.71 8.77
N ASN A 43 13.26 4.87 7.45
CA ASN A 43 14.56 4.90 6.78
C ASN A 43 15.37 6.16 7.12
N ASN A 44 14.68 7.28 7.42
CA ASN A 44 15.28 8.51 7.93
C ASN A 44 15.73 8.41 9.41
N GLY A 45 15.54 7.24 10.05
CA GLY A 45 16.00 6.97 11.42
C GLY A 45 14.97 7.25 12.51
N LYS A 46 13.74 7.68 12.18
CA LYS A 46 12.69 7.86 13.20
C LYS A 46 12.21 6.53 13.77
N PHE A 47 11.92 6.53 15.07
CA PHE A 47 11.39 5.36 15.74
C PHE A 47 9.92 5.12 15.38
N PRO A 48 9.48 3.85 15.27
CA PRO A 48 8.08 3.53 14.96
C PRO A 48 7.07 4.20 15.89
N ARG A 49 7.39 4.38 17.17
CA ARG A 49 6.53 5.07 18.13
C ARG A 49 6.28 6.53 17.71
N GLN A 50 7.36 7.26 17.42
CA GLN A 50 7.31 8.67 17.04
C GLN A 50 6.50 8.86 15.75
N ILE A 51 6.72 8.01 14.74
CA ILE A 51 5.99 8.09 13.47
C ILE A 51 4.48 7.93 13.69
N PHE A 52 4.07 7.02 14.57
CA PHE A 52 2.66 6.86 14.87
C PHE A 52 2.10 8.04 15.69
N GLU A 53 2.83 8.56 16.67
CA GLU A 53 2.42 9.73 17.46
C GLU A 53 2.29 10.99 16.59
N GLU A 54 3.23 11.23 15.67
CA GLU A 54 3.19 12.35 14.69
C GLU A 54 2.01 12.28 13.72
N HIS A 55 1.41 11.11 13.57
CA HIS A 55 0.27 10.86 12.70
C HIS A 55 -1.02 10.58 13.48
N ASP A 56 -1.16 11.18 14.67
CA ASP A 56 -2.36 11.17 15.50
C ASP A 56 -2.80 9.75 15.95
N PHE A 57 -1.86 8.83 16.12
CA PHE A 57 -2.14 7.55 16.75
C PHE A 57 -1.82 7.59 18.24
N ASN A 58 -2.84 7.39 19.07
CA ASN A 58 -2.64 7.17 20.50
C ASN A 58 -2.03 5.77 20.74
N ILE A 59 -0.75 5.75 21.15
CA ILE A 59 0.03 4.53 21.38
C ILE A 59 -0.47 3.72 22.57
N GLU A 60 -1.06 4.36 23.58
CA GLU A 60 -1.62 3.67 24.75
C GLU A 60 -2.86 2.86 24.37
N ILE A 61 -3.72 3.46 23.54
CA ILE A 61 -4.87 2.77 22.94
C ILE A 61 -4.37 1.66 22.01
N LEU A 62 -3.44 1.98 21.10
CA LEU A 62 -2.99 1.07 20.04
C LEU A 62 -2.16 -0.12 20.55
N GLY A 63 -1.31 0.11 21.54
CA GLY A 63 -0.36 -0.83 22.11
C GLY A 63 0.95 -0.94 21.32
N MET A 64 2.08 -0.82 22.02
CA MET A 64 3.43 -0.88 21.43
C MET A 64 3.72 -2.15 20.63
N LYS A 65 3.29 -3.32 21.12
CA LYS A 65 3.46 -4.60 20.39
C LYS A 65 2.86 -4.55 18.97
N ARG A 66 1.78 -3.79 18.77
CA ARG A 66 1.10 -3.67 17.46
C ARG A 66 1.87 -2.73 16.54
N VAL A 67 2.41 -1.64 17.06
CA VAL A 67 3.28 -0.70 16.34
C VAL A 67 4.51 -1.43 15.83
N GLU A 68 5.21 -2.15 16.71
CA GLU A 68 6.40 -2.93 16.35
C GLU A 68 6.10 -4.02 15.32
N SER A 69 5.04 -4.80 15.53
CA SER A 69 4.63 -5.87 14.61
C SER A 69 4.26 -5.33 13.23
N SER A 70 3.58 -4.18 13.19
CA SER A 70 3.20 -3.52 11.93
C SER A 70 4.43 -2.98 11.20
N GLY A 71 5.32 -2.29 11.90
CA GLY A 71 6.57 -1.81 11.32
C GLY A 71 7.45 -2.94 10.80
N LYS A 72 7.60 -4.04 11.56
CA LYS A 72 8.34 -5.24 11.10
C LYS A 72 7.76 -5.81 9.81
N ARG A 73 6.43 -5.94 9.74
CA ARG A 73 5.73 -6.44 8.56
C ARG A 73 5.91 -5.52 7.35
N TRP A 74 5.79 -4.20 7.52
CA TRP A 74 5.94 -3.26 6.41
C TRP A 74 7.37 -3.18 5.91
N ARG A 75 8.37 -3.15 6.81
CA ARG A 75 9.78 -3.24 6.43
C ARG A 75 10.09 -4.52 5.66
N SER A 76 9.54 -5.64 6.10
CA SER A 76 9.72 -6.91 5.40
C SER A 76 9.03 -6.92 4.04
N ALA A 77 7.83 -6.33 3.91
CA ALA A 77 7.14 -6.21 2.63
C ALA A 77 7.94 -5.32 1.65
N PHE A 78 8.42 -4.17 2.13
CA PHE A 78 9.23 -3.25 1.34
C PHE A 78 10.55 -3.89 0.87
N ARG A 79 11.24 -4.63 1.73
CA ARG A 79 12.49 -5.33 1.36
C ARG A 79 12.32 -6.42 0.31
N ARG A 80 11.10 -6.97 0.12
CA ARG A 80 10.86 -7.99 -0.90
C ARG A 80 10.78 -7.35 -2.29
N ASN A 81 9.74 -6.56 -2.57
CA ASN A 81 9.54 -5.97 -3.90
C ASN A 81 9.14 -4.48 -3.83
N GLY A 82 9.69 -3.74 -2.86
CA GLY A 82 9.50 -2.30 -2.72
C GLY A 82 8.06 -1.88 -2.41
N VAL A 83 7.69 -0.71 -2.93
CA VAL A 83 6.40 -0.04 -2.65
C VAL A 83 5.20 -0.86 -3.12
N SER A 84 5.35 -1.67 -4.16
CA SER A 84 4.28 -2.53 -4.70
C SER A 84 3.67 -3.47 -3.65
N GLN A 85 4.50 -3.95 -2.71
CA GLN A 85 4.11 -4.90 -1.65
C GLN A 85 3.49 -4.22 -0.43
N LEU A 86 3.50 -2.89 -0.37
CA LEU A 86 2.82 -2.14 0.70
C LEU A 86 1.34 -1.96 0.37
N GLN A 87 0.98 -1.99 -0.91
CA GLN A 87 -0.38 -1.80 -1.39
C GLN A 87 -1.27 -3.01 -1.10
N ASP A 88 -2.55 -2.75 -0.82
CA ASP A 88 -3.55 -3.80 -0.61
C ASP A 88 -3.90 -4.50 -1.95
N THR A 89 -3.26 -5.64 -2.22
CA THR A 89 -3.43 -6.39 -3.48
C THR A 89 -4.72 -7.19 -3.60
N ARG A 90 -5.51 -7.29 -2.51
CA ARG A 90 -6.76 -8.08 -2.50
C ARG A 90 -7.77 -7.62 -3.56
N LYS A 91 -7.69 -6.36 -3.99
CA LYS A 91 -8.56 -5.79 -5.05
C LYS A 91 -8.20 -6.23 -6.46
N PHE A 92 -6.95 -6.64 -6.69
CA PHE A 92 -6.45 -6.99 -8.02
C PHE A 92 -6.36 -8.50 -8.24
N ASN A 93 -6.55 -9.29 -7.17
CA ASN A 93 -6.50 -10.74 -7.26
C ASN A 93 -7.81 -11.27 -7.84
N THR A 94 -7.72 -11.93 -9.00
CA THR A 94 -8.85 -12.51 -9.73
C THR A 94 -9.35 -13.85 -9.17
N GLY A 95 -8.98 -14.18 -7.93
CA GLY A 95 -9.35 -15.44 -7.28
C GLY A 95 -8.73 -16.67 -7.96
N ARG A 96 -9.40 -17.82 -7.83
CA ARG A 96 -9.01 -19.05 -8.51
C ARG A 96 -9.25 -18.90 -10.02
N PRO A 97 -8.29 -19.24 -10.89
CA PRO A 97 -8.52 -19.26 -12.33
C PRO A 97 -9.73 -20.13 -12.68
N SER A 98 -10.63 -19.63 -13.53
CA SER A 98 -11.73 -20.42 -14.04
C SER A 98 -11.23 -21.46 -15.04
N GLU A 99 -11.72 -22.69 -14.94
CA GLU A 99 -11.47 -23.76 -15.91
C GLU A 99 -12.31 -23.60 -17.19
N LYS A 100 -13.21 -22.60 -17.25
CA LYS A 100 -14.04 -22.31 -18.43
C LYS A 100 -13.16 -21.74 -19.56
N GLU A 101 -13.18 -22.37 -20.72
CA GLU A 101 -12.57 -21.80 -21.92
C GLU A 101 -13.31 -20.52 -22.34
N LEU A 102 -12.55 -19.44 -22.51
CA LEU A 102 -13.08 -18.16 -22.98
C LEU A 102 -13.50 -18.27 -24.45
N SER A 103 -14.61 -17.60 -24.79
CA SER A 103 -15.03 -17.43 -26.17
C SER A 103 -13.95 -16.68 -26.97
N ILE A 104 -13.95 -16.85 -28.30
CA ILE A 104 -13.05 -16.15 -29.21
C ILE A 104 -13.21 -14.63 -29.05
N GLU A 105 -14.44 -14.14 -28.90
CA GLU A 105 -14.74 -12.72 -28.69
C GLU A 105 -14.12 -12.20 -27.39
N GLU A 106 -14.31 -12.92 -26.28
CA GLU A 106 -13.73 -12.56 -24.98
C GLU A 106 -12.19 -12.57 -25.01
N LYS A 107 -11.59 -13.49 -25.78
CA LYS A 107 -10.14 -13.53 -26.00
C LYS A 107 -9.69 -12.31 -26.81
N TYR A 108 -10.45 -11.91 -27.82
CA TYR A 108 -10.17 -10.74 -28.65
C TYR A 108 -10.23 -9.45 -27.83
N GLU A 109 -11.28 -9.26 -27.03
CA GLU A 109 -11.42 -8.10 -26.13
C GLU A 109 -10.26 -7.99 -25.14
N LYS A 110 -9.85 -9.11 -24.54
CA LYS A 110 -8.68 -9.14 -23.64
C LYS A 110 -7.39 -8.76 -24.35
N LEU A 111 -7.20 -9.23 -25.58
CA LEU A 111 -6.03 -8.87 -26.39
C LEU A 111 -6.04 -7.37 -26.74
N GLN A 112 -7.19 -6.83 -27.15
CA GLN A 112 -7.35 -5.40 -27.43
C GLN A 112 -7.04 -4.54 -26.19
N ALA A 113 -7.57 -4.92 -25.02
CA ALA A 113 -7.28 -4.23 -23.77
C ALA A 113 -5.78 -4.27 -23.42
N LYS A 114 -5.11 -5.42 -23.64
CA LYS A 114 -3.67 -5.57 -23.42
C LYS A 114 -2.85 -4.70 -24.37
N ILE A 115 -3.21 -4.65 -25.66
CA ILE A 115 -2.54 -3.79 -26.65
C ILE A 115 -2.65 -2.31 -26.24
N LYS A 116 -3.84 -1.87 -25.85
CA LYS A 116 -4.09 -0.49 -25.42
C LYS A 116 -3.27 -0.12 -24.18
N LEU A 117 -3.16 -1.03 -23.22
CA LEU A 117 -2.33 -0.83 -22.02
C LEU A 117 -0.84 -0.71 -22.38
N LEU A 118 -0.32 -1.59 -23.23
CA LEU A 118 1.07 -1.56 -23.68
C LEU A 118 1.40 -0.28 -24.48
N GLN A 119 0.46 0.21 -25.28
CA GLN A 119 0.62 1.49 -25.99
C GLN A 119 0.75 2.65 -25.00
N ALA A 120 -0.10 2.71 -23.98
CA ALA A 120 -0.03 3.75 -22.95
C ALA A 120 1.28 3.69 -22.13
N GLU A 121 1.76 2.49 -21.79
CA GLU A 121 3.05 2.30 -21.12
C GLU A 121 4.21 2.83 -21.98
N ASN A 122 4.21 2.51 -23.28
CA ASN A 122 5.22 3.00 -24.23
C ASN A 122 5.19 4.53 -24.39
N GLU A 123 4.01 5.15 -24.41
CA GLU A 123 3.89 6.61 -24.44
C GLU A 123 4.46 7.25 -23.18
N LEU A 124 4.21 6.67 -22.01
CA LEU A 124 4.77 7.17 -20.75
C LEU A 124 6.30 7.06 -20.74
N LEU A 125 6.85 5.93 -21.19
CA LEU A 125 8.29 5.73 -21.33
C LEU A 125 8.92 6.78 -22.27
N LYS A 126 8.33 7.01 -23.43
CA LYS A 126 8.79 8.05 -24.37
C LYS A 126 8.79 9.45 -23.74
N LYS A 127 7.75 9.81 -22.97
CA LYS A 127 7.67 11.09 -22.26
C LYS A 127 8.76 11.22 -21.19
N LEU A 128 9.04 10.16 -20.44
CA LEU A 128 10.13 10.13 -19.46
C LEU A 128 11.49 10.34 -20.14
N GLU A 129 11.78 9.61 -21.22
CA GLU A 129 13.02 9.78 -21.98
C GLU A 129 13.20 11.21 -22.52
N MET A 130 12.13 11.84 -23.02
CA MET A 130 12.17 13.23 -23.49
C MET A 130 12.50 14.21 -22.36
N MET A 131 11.91 14.03 -21.17
CA MET A 131 12.22 14.86 -20.00
C MET A 131 13.68 14.68 -19.57
N GLU A 132 14.18 13.44 -19.51
CA GLU A 132 15.57 13.17 -19.15
C GLU A 132 16.58 13.74 -20.16
N ARG A 133 16.30 13.66 -21.47
CA ARG A 133 17.15 14.27 -22.51
C ARG A 133 17.12 15.79 -22.47
N GLY A 134 15.96 16.40 -22.22
CA GLY A 134 15.83 17.85 -22.05
C GLY A 134 16.56 18.40 -20.83
N VAL A 135 16.67 17.61 -19.76
CA VAL A 135 17.45 17.96 -18.56
C VAL A 135 18.96 17.86 -18.80
N LYS A 136 19.43 16.91 -19.64
CA LYS A 136 20.86 16.78 -19.98
C LYS A 136 21.42 17.93 -20.83
N ILE A 137 20.58 18.64 -21.58
CA ILE A 137 21.01 19.75 -22.45
C ILE A 137 21.17 21.07 -21.66
N LYS A 138 20.62 21.18 -20.45
CA LYS A 138 20.68 22.39 -19.61
C LYS A 138 21.83 22.40 -18.57
N LYS A 139 22.87 21.59 -18.76
CA LYS A 139 24.08 21.58 -17.92
C LYS A 139 25.28 22.11 -18.67
#